data_AF-A0A1F9NNH0-F1
#
_entry.id   AF-A0A1F9NNH0-F1
#
_cell.length_a   1.000
_cell.length_b   1.000
_cell.length_c   1.000
_cell.angle_alpha   90.00
_cell.angle_beta   90.00
_cell.angle_gamma   90.00
#
_symmetry.space_group_name_H-M   'P 1'
#
loop_
_entity.id
_entity.type
_entity.pdbx_description
1 polymer ?
#
loop_
_entity_poly.entity_id
_entity_poly.type
_entity_poly.pdbx_seq_one_letter_code
_entity_poly.pdbx_strand_id
1 'polypeptide(L)'
;MKKIIILAGIFLLTSCSAHSPFIAKNTANVTTVSQNKYPAHSNKVLLTPQTLPESDKIEVLETIEVGKVWYGSNKNVASSLAERARAIGADAVIDYKTWKQPSGFSWFAPHGSGKAIKILDKSSIDLSSIQGEWL
;
A
#
# COMPACT_ATOMS: atom_id res chain seq x y z
N MET A 1 -12.20 -15.75 -69.15
CA MET A 1 -10.80 -15.95 -68.74
C MET A 1 -10.52 -15.13 -67.49
N LYS A 2 -10.31 -15.84 -66.37
CA LYS A 2 -9.61 -15.45 -65.13
C LYS A 2 -9.03 -14.03 -65.04
N LYS A 3 -9.39 -13.31 -63.96
CA LYS A 3 -8.47 -12.68 -62.98
C LYS A 3 -9.33 -12.08 -61.83
N ILE A 4 -9.46 -12.79 -60.71
CA ILE A 4 -8.81 -12.47 -59.40
C ILE A 4 -9.49 -11.21 -58.81
N ILE A 5 -10.62 -11.30 -58.09
CA ILE A 5 -10.78 -11.64 -56.66
C ILE A 5 -9.59 -11.22 -55.80
N ILE A 6 -9.87 -10.57 -54.67
CA ILE A 6 -8.98 -10.21 -53.55
C ILE A 6 -8.43 -8.79 -53.64
N LEU A 7 -9.18 -7.83 -53.10
CA LEU A 7 -8.59 -6.75 -52.29
C LEU A 7 -9.62 -6.17 -51.30
N ALA A 8 -10.42 -7.05 -50.67
CA ALA A 8 -11.11 -6.76 -49.43
C ALA A 8 -10.24 -7.33 -48.30
N GLY A 9 -9.55 -6.48 -47.56
CA GLY A 9 -8.77 -6.96 -46.41
C GLY A 9 -7.57 -6.12 -45.99
N ILE A 10 -7.62 -4.79 -46.02
CA ILE A 10 -6.63 -3.95 -45.30
C ILE A 10 -7.38 -2.78 -44.65
N PHE A 11 -8.33 -3.11 -43.78
CA PHE A 11 -8.89 -2.20 -42.79
C PHE A 11 -9.40 -3.12 -41.69
N LEU A 12 -8.59 -3.38 -40.66
CA LEU A 12 -8.94 -3.92 -39.33
C LEU A 12 -7.67 -4.39 -38.59
N LEU A 13 -6.65 -3.53 -38.47
CA LEU A 13 -5.59 -3.69 -37.46
C LEU A 13 -5.52 -2.49 -36.52
N THR A 14 -6.65 -1.87 -36.23
CA THR A 14 -6.84 -1.15 -34.96
C THR A 14 -7.31 -2.15 -33.91
N SER A 15 -6.48 -3.17 -33.62
CA SER A 15 -6.68 -3.96 -32.41
C SER A 15 -6.17 -3.14 -31.23
N CYS A 16 -7.13 -2.67 -30.44
CA CYS A 16 -6.93 -2.05 -29.15
C CYS A 16 -6.05 -2.95 -28.26
N SER A 17 -4.83 -2.52 -27.98
CA SER A 17 -4.11 -2.90 -26.76
C SER A 17 -3.78 -1.63 -26.00
N ALA A 18 -4.75 -1.15 -25.21
CA ALA A 18 -4.53 -0.15 -24.17
C ALA A 18 -3.75 -0.68 -22.95
N HIS A 19 -3.18 -1.88 -23.04
CA HIS A 19 -2.22 -2.38 -22.06
C HIS A 19 -0.81 -1.99 -22.48
N SER A 20 -0.43 -0.76 -22.15
CA SER A 20 0.98 -0.38 -22.14
C SER A 20 1.74 -1.32 -21.20
N PRO A 21 2.76 -2.06 -21.68
CA PRO A 21 3.59 -2.94 -20.83
C PRO A 21 4.42 -2.14 -19.80
N PHE A 22 4.33 -0.81 -19.84
CA PHE A 22 5.07 0.12 -18.99
C PHE A 22 4.21 0.80 -17.92
N ILE A 23 3.00 0.31 -17.63
CA ILE A 23 2.24 0.79 -16.47
C ILE A 23 2.79 0.11 -15.20
N ALA A 24 4.01 0.50 -14.83
CA ALA A 24 4.52 0.24 -13.51
C ALA A 24 3.80 1.19 -12.54
N LYS A 25 2.89 0.66 -11.71
CA LYS A 25 2.16 1.41 -10.68
C LYS A 25 2.78 1.17 -9.31
N ASN A 26 2.70 2.18 -8.45
CA ASN A 26 2.96 1.99 -7.02
C ASN A 26 2.08 0.85 -6.50
N THR A 27 2.66 -0.03 -5.69
CA THR A 27 1.98 -1.19 -5.13
C THR A 27 1.55 -0.88 -3.71
N ALA A 28 0.37 -1.38 -3.35
CA ALA A 28 -0.08 -1.52 -1.97
C ALA A 28 -0.55 -2.96 -1.83
N ASN A 29 0.34 -3.84 -1.37
CA ASN A 29 -0.04 -5.21 -1.03
C ASN A 29 -0.58 -5.22 0.39
N VAL A 30 -1.69 -5.92 0.58
CA VAL A 30 -2.43 -5.93 1.82
C VAL A 30 -2.78 -7.37 2.14
N THR A 31 -2.35 -7.83 3.30
CA THR A 31 -2.81 -9.10 3.87
C THR A 31 -3.78 -8.78 5.01
N THR A 32 -5.06 -9.06 4.78
CA THR A 32 -6.09 -8.89 5.81
C THR A 32 -5.94 -9.96 6.88
N VAL A 33 -5.83 -9.53 8.13
CA VAL A 33 -5.65 -10.41 9.30
C VAL A 33 -6.96 -10.50 10.10
N SER A 34 -7.68 -9.38 10.25
CA SER A 34 -8.97 -9.36 10.94
C SER A 34 -10.17 -9.39 9.99
N GLN A 35 -11.25 -10.02 10.43
CA GLN A 35 -12.57 -9.98 9.76
C GLN A 35 -13.42 -8.77 10.19
N ASN A 36 -13.03 -8.08 11.27
CA ASN A 36 -13.72 -6.90 11.77
C ASN A 36 -13.46 -5.70 10.87
N LYS A 37 -14.52 -4.94 10.59
CA LYS A 37 -14.46 -3.72 9.79
C LYS A 37 -14.68 -2.51 10.68
N TYR A 38 -13.73 -1.58 10.63
CA TYR A 38 -13.82 -0.31 11.32
C TYR A 38 -14.07 0.82 10.32
N PRO A 39 -14.79 1.89 10.72
CA PRO A 39 -15.01 3.02 9.84
C PRO A 39 -13.69 3.75 9.58
N ALA A 40 -13.51 4.20 8.34
CA ALA A 40 -12.41 5.07 7.97
C ALA A 40 -12.45 6.37 8.79
N HIS A 41 -11.29 6.93 9.10
CA HIS A 41 -11.19 8.20 9.83
C HIS A 41 -10.08 9.10 9.30
N SER A 42 -10.15 10.39 9.66
CA SER A 42 -9.15 11.41 9.33
C SER A 42 -8.16 11.70 10.47
N ASN A 43 -8.28 11.01 11.60
CA ASN A 43 -7.37 11.19 12.74
C ASN A 43 -5.94 10.76 12.39
N LYS A 44 -4.96 11.39 13.05
CA LYS A 44 -3.56 11.00 12.90
C LYS A 44 -3.34 9.55 13.34
N VAL A 45 -2.48 8.85 12.61
CA VAL A 45 -2.07 7.47 12.86
C VAL A 45 -0.60 7.49 13.29
N LEU A 46 -0.29 6.76 14.35
CA LEU A 46 1.10 6.57 14.78
C LEU A 46 1.78 5.53 13.88
N LEU A 47 2.90 5.88 13.26
CA LEU A 47 3.81 4.94 12.62
C LEU A 47 5.00 4.71 13.54
N THR A 48 5.21 3.47 13.98
CA THR A 48 6.30 3.13 14.89
C THR A 48 7.06 1.89 14.42
N PRO A 49 8.40 1.91 14.44
CA PRO A 49 9.20 0.71 14.22
C PRO A 49 9.13 -0.27 15.39
N GLN A 50 8.57 0.16 16.54
CA GLN A 50 8.45 -0.69 17.71
C GLN A 50 7.35 -1.75 17.50
N THR A 51 7.67 -2.98 17.87
CA THR A 51 6.69 -4.04 18.01
C THR A 51 5.95 -3.85 19.32
N LEU A 52 4.61 -3.82 19.25
CA LEU A 52 3.79 -3.90 20.45
C LEU A 52 3.54 -5.37 20.80
N PRO A 53 3.56 -5.74 22.10
CA PRO A 53 3.25 -7.11 22.51
C PRO A 53 1.82 -7.44 22.10
N GLU A 54 1.65 -8.63 21.50
CA GLU A 54 0.33 -9.15 21.17
C GLU A 54 -0.48 -9.27 22.47
N SER A 55 -1.63 -8.61 22.50
CA SER A 55 -2.53 -8.61 23.65
C SER A 55 -3.95 -8.49 23.13
N ASP A 56 -4.91 -8.95 23.93
CA ASP A 56 -6.35 -8.87 23.61
C ASP A 56 -6.87 -7.42 23.50
N LYS A 57 -5.99 -6.43 23.73
CA LYS A 57 -6.25 -4.99 23.64
C LYS A 57 -5.89 -4.41 22.27
N ILE A 58 -5.16 -5.18 21.45
CA ILE A 58 -4.71 -4.80 20.12
C ILE A 58 -5.24 -5.80 19.11
N GLU A 59 -5.88 -5.30 18.08
CA GLU A 59 -6.30 -6.12 16.94
C GLU A 59 -5.51 -5.74 15.70
N VAL A 60 -4.83 -6.70 15.08
CA VAL A 60 -4.17 -6.48 13.80
C VAL A 60 -5.22 -6.55 12.69
N LEU A 61 -5.44 -5.43 12.00
CA LEU A 61 -6.40 -5.37 10.89
C LEU A 61 -5.78 -5.91 9.61
N GLU A 62 -4.65 -5.34 9.22
CA GLU A 62 -3.97 -5.65 7.96
C GLU A 62 -2.45 -5.52 8.10
N THR A 63 -1.71 -6.36 7.38
CA THR A 63 -0.31 -6.09 7.07
C THR A 63 -0.25 -5.36 5.74
N ILE A 64 0.30 -4.13 5.75
CA ILE A 64 0.37 -3.25 4.59
C ILE A 64 1.82 -3.18 4.12
N GLU A 65 2.02 -3.36 2.82
CA GLU A 65 3.28 -3.13 2.15
C GLU A 65 3.08 -2.16 1.00
N VAL A 66 3.80 -1.03 1.02
CA VAL A 66 3.76 -0.01 -0.01
C VAL A 66 5.09 0.03 -0.75
N GLY A 67 5.04 -0.12 -2.07
CA GLY A 67 6.20 0.03 -2.95
C GLY A 67 6.00 1.19 -3.93
N LYS A 68 7.05 1.98 -4.14
CA LYS A 68 7.09 2.93 -5.26
C LYS A 68 7.77 2.29 -6.47
N VAL A 69 7.36 2.74 -7.66
CA VAL A 69 7.97 2.31 -8.93
C VAL A 69 9.13 3.19 -9.35
N TRP A 70 9.10 4.46 -8.92
CA TRP A 70 10.11 5.44 -9.27
C TRP A 70 10.88 5.88 -8.01
N TYR A 71 11.96 6.63 -8.23
CA TYR A 71 12.67 7.31 -7.15
C TYR A 71 11.72 8.21 -6.34
N GLY A 72 12.00 8.36 -5.05
CA GLY A 72 11.17 9.17 -4.17
C GLY A 72 11.68 9.17 -2.73
N SER A 73 10.88 9.74 -1.84
CA SER A 73 11.19 9.82 -0.42
C SER A 73 10.49 8.71 0.38
N ASN A 74 11.14 8.28 1.46
CA ASN A 74 10.52 7.39 2.46
C ASN A 74 9.30 8.07 3.11
N LYS A 75 9.28 9.41 3.18
CA LYS A 75 8.13 10.18 3.67
C LYS A 75 6.85 9.90 2.86
N ASN A 76 6.96 9.80 1.54
CA ASN A 76 5.81 9.48 0.69
C ASN A 76 5.28 8.05 0.94
N VAL A 77 6.17 7.12 1.31
CA VAL A 77 5.79 5.75 1.71
C VAL A 77 5.07 5.78 3.05
N ALA A 78 5.63 6.50 4.04
CA ALA A 78 5.02 6.69 5.35
C ALA A 78 3.61 7.28 5.25
N SER A 79 3.42 8.35 4.46
CA SER A 79 2.10 8.93 4.21
C SER A 79 1.14 7.94 3.56
N SER A 80 1.61 7.13 2.59
CA SER A 80 0.76 6.12 1.95
C SER A 80 0.31 5.02 2.92
N LEU A 81 1.19 4.61 3.85
CA LEU A 81 0.84 3.67 4.93
C LEU A 81 -0.18 4.28 5.89
N ALA A 82 0.01 5.52 6.32
CA ALA A 82 -0.92 6.24 7.20
C ALA A 82 -2.30 6.41 6.55
N GLU A 83 -2.35 6.77 5.25
CA GLU A 83 -3.60 6.88 4.49
C GLU A 83 -4.34 5.55 4.41
N ARG A 84 -3.63 4.45 4.15
CA ARG A 84 -4.26 3.12 4.14
C ARG A 84 -4.76 2.72 5.52
N ALA A 85 -3.98 2.94 6.58
CA ALA A 85 -4.37 2.68 7.96
C ALA A 85 -5.64 3.47 8.34
N ARG A 86 -5.70 4.76 7.98
CA ARG A 86 -6.89 5.61 8.14
C ARG A 86 -8.11 5.07 7.38
N ALA A 87 -7.92 4.57 6.16
CA ALA A 87 -9.00 4.04 5.33
C ALA A 87 -9.63 2.76 5.91
N ILE A 88 -8.88 2.00 6.72
CA ILE A 88 -9.37 0.76 7.37
C ILE A 88 -9.72 0.97 8.84
N GLY A 89 -9.61 2.20 9.35
CA GLY A 89 -9.96 2.55 10.72
C GLY A 89 -8.91 2.17 11.77
N ALA A 90 -7.66 1.91 11.37
CA ALA A 90 -6.55 1.60 12.26
C ALA A 90 -6.04 2.85 13.01
N ASP A 91 -5.70 2.67 14.29
CA ASP A 91 -5.20 3.76 15.14
C ASP A 91 -3.67 3.91 15.04
N ALA A 92 -2.95 2.83 14.71
CA ALA A 92 -1.49 2.84 14.57
C ALA A 92 -1.00 1.83 13.52
N VAL A 93 0.23 2.01 13.06
CA VAL A 93 1.00 1.08 12.24
C VAL A 93 2.27 0.72 13.01
N ILE A 94 2.36 -0.53 13.46
CA ILE A 94 3.52 -1.08 14.17
C ILE A 94 4.43 -1.85 13.22
N ASP A 95 5.62 -2.23 13.70
CA ASP A 95 6.64 -2.92 12.90
C ASP A 95 6.97 -2.13 11.61
N TYR A 96 6.88 -0.80 11.68
CA TYR A 96 7.11 0.07 10.53
C TYR A 96 8.59 0.00 10.12
N LYS A 97 8.82 -0.37 8.87
CA LYS A 97 10.14 -0.39 8.26
C LYS A 97 10.09 0.19 6.86
N THR A 98 11.17 0.87 6.49
CA THR A 98 11.41 1.31 5.11
C THR A 98 12.72 0.78 4.61
N TRP A 99 12.75 0.39 3.35
CA TRP A 99 13.97 -0.02 2.66
C TRP A 99 13.92 0.51 1.24
N LYS A 100 14.99 0.26 0.49
CA LYS A 100 15.06 0.59 -0.91
C LYS A 100 15.42 -0.63 -1.71
N GLN A 101 14.72 -0.85 -2.81
CA GLN A 101 14.98 -1.96 -3.71
C GLN A 101 14.74 -1.55 -5.16
N PRO A 102 15.30 -2.31 -6.13
CA PRO A 102 14.94 -2.14 -7.52
C PRO A 102 13.45 -2.41 -7.75
N SER A 103 12.77 -1.53 -8.47
CA SER A 103 11.35 -1.63 -8.78
C SER A 103 11.07 -0.90 -10.09
N GLY A 104 10.46 -1.59 -11.06
CA GLY A 104 10.12 -1.05 -12.38
C GLY A 104 11.31 -0.40 -13.08
N PHE A 105 11.43 0.93 -12.94
CA PHE A 105 12.43 1.75 -13.61
C PHE A 105 13.44 2.43 -12.65
N SER A 106 13.36 2.14 -11.36
CA SER A 106 14.27 2.67 -10.36
C SER A 106 15.09 1.55 -9.73
N TRP A 107 16.40 1.74 -9.66
CA TRP A 107 17.30 0.82 -8.94
C TRP A 107 17.29 1.04 -7.42
N PHE A 108 16.61 2.09 -6.96
CA PHE A 108 16.61 2.53 -5.56
C PHE A 108 15.26 3.14 -5.18
N ALA A 109 14.17 2.43 -5.50
CA ALA A 109 12.82 2.88 -5.17
C ALA A 109 12.56 2.72 -3.66
N PRO A 110 11.87 3.67 -3.02
CA PRO A 110 11.49 3.54 -1.62
C PRO A 110 10.32 2.57 -1.47
N HIS A 111 10.46 1.66 -0.51
CA HIS A 111 9.43 0.72 -0.07
C HIS A 111 9.26 0.82 1.44
N GLY A 112 8.11 0.37 1.93
CA GLY A 112 7.88 0.25 3.34
C GLY A 112 6.75 -0.70 3.66
N SER A 113 6.75 -1.17 4.89
CA SER A 113 5.72 -2.08 5.39
C SER A 113 5.44 -1.81 6.84
N GLY A 114 4.28 -2.26 7.31
CA GLY A 114 3.93 -2.31 8.71
C GLY A 114 2.61 -3.04 8.92
N LYS A 115 2.28 -3.29 10.19
CA LYS A 115 0.99 -3.88 10.59
C LYS A 115 0.08 -2.78 11.09
N ALA A 116 -1.02 -2.57 10.42
CA ALA A 116 -2.05 -1.65 10.86
C ALA A 116 -2.90 -2.30 11.95
N ILE A 117 -2.99 -1.62 13.09
CA ILE A 117 -3.63 -2.12 14.29
C ILE A 117 -4.75 -1.21 14.75
N LYS A 118 -5.78 -1.82 15.34
CA LYS A 118 -6.83 -1.17 16.11
C LYS A 118 -6.54 -1.34 17.59
N ILE A 119 -6.71 -0.27 18.36
CA ILE A 119 -6.67 -0.36 19.82
C ILE A 119 -8.10 -0.51 20.32
N LEU A 120 -8.39 -1.68 20.87
CA LEU A 120 -9.71 -2.01 21.42
C LEU A 120 -9.93 -1.30 22.75
N ASP A 121 -8.90 -1.23 23.59
CA ASP A 121 -8.92 -0.54 24.87
C ASP A 121 -7.89 0.60 24.92
N LYS A 122 -8.35 1.82 24.63
CA LYS A 122 -7.50 3.02 24.61
C LYS A 122 -6.92 3.40 25.97
N SER A 123 -7.51 2.93 27.07
CA SER A 123 -6.99 3.21 28.41
C SER A 123 -5.77 2.36 28.75
N SER A 124 -5.57 1.27 28.01
CA SER A 124 -4.54 0.28 28.28
C SER A 124 -3.21 0.53 27.57
N ILE A 125 -3.19 1.39 26.55
CA ILE A 125 -2.01 1.66 25.72
C ILE A 125 -1.86 3.16 25.54
N ASP A 126 -0.79 3.70 26.13
CA ASP A 126 -0.40 5.08 25.92
C ASP A 126 0.49 5.22 24.68
N LEU A 127 -0.13 5.47 23.53
CA LEU A 127 0.57 5.74 22.28
C LEU A 127 1.49 6.97 22.32
N SER A 128 1.30 7.90 23.26
CA SER A 128 2.13 9.10 23.35
C SER A 128 3.54 8.82 23.88
N SER A 129 3.69 7.72 24.63
CA SER A 129 4.97 7.24 25.17
C SER A 129 5.81 6.47 24.14
N ILE A 130 5.21 6.08 23.01
CA ILE A 130 5.83 5.26 21.98
C ILE A 130 6.59 6.14 20.99
N GLN A 131 7.84 5.76 20.71
CA GLN A 131 8.64 6.43 19.69
C GLN A 131 8.06 6.17 18.30
N GLY A 132 7.74 7.22 17.55
CA GLY A 132 7.24 7.10 16.19
C GLY A 132 6.89 8.45 15.57
N GLU A 133 6.30 8.40 14.38
CA GLU A 133 5.84 9.56 13.62
C GLU A 133 4.30 9.57 13.58
N TRP A 134 3.68 10.71 13.90
CA TRP A 134 2.23 10.89 13.83
C TRP A 134 1.84 11.56 12.51
N LEU A 135 1.13 10.82 11.64
CA LEU A 135 0.76 11.24 10.27
C LEU A 135 -0.74 11.26 10.01
#